data_AF-A0A1Y1Q7U1-F1
#
_entry.id   AF-A0A1Y1Q7U1-F1
#
_cell.length_a   1.000
_cell.length_b   1.000
_cell.length_c   1.000
_cell.angle_alpha   90.00
_cell.angle_beta   90.00
_cell.angle_gamma   90.00
#
_symmetry.space_group_name_H-M   'P 1'
#
loop_
_entity.id
_entity.type
_entity.pdbx_description
1 polymer ?
#
loop_
_entity_poly.entity_id
_entity_poly.type
_entity_poly.pdbx_seq_one_letter_code
_entity_poly.pdbx_strand_id
1 'polypeptide(L)'
;MNNDSIIAHLDESLEGLKDFQRATVQAVMTRFDSADSSGRILVADEVGLGKTIVAKGVIVELLKAHLRDTPAANRRPFRVTYICSNLTLASENRQKLAVFRGAWQQTYVQEPSYSRLLEVAVNQTQTNTDGKLLELCSLTPSTSFTLTRGHGNWYERLIIYFALIQQPELSPFADKLSEFMSDGVKKWESAHVLESTIVETFKALLTEPLTVEIKNWCEISASDNTALQVLSDFCNGLLTLTHQTRFRAHLRSLMAKACAKHLTADLFILDEFQSFKALLDTHEDDDQTLVAQQVFNNNKACKVLLLSATPFSIIPC
;
A
#
# COMPACT_ATOMS: atom_id res chain seq x y z
N MET A 1 5.58 30.12 9.52
CA MET A 1 6.95 29.87 10.02
C MET A 1 7.88 29.72 8.83
N ASN A 2 9.12 30.20 8.92
CA ASN A 2 10.12 30.04 7.86
C ASN A 2 10.60 28.57 7.82
N ASN A 3 10.96 28.05 6.64
CA ASN A 3 11.49 26.70 6.45
C ASN A 3 12.66 26.41 7.42
N ASP A 4 13.47 27.42 7.74
CA ASP A 4 14.64 27.28 8.61
C ASP A 4 14.29 26.81 10.04
N SER A 5 13.17 27.29 10.62
CA SER A 5 12.75 26.84 11.95
C SER A 5 12.24 25.40 11.95
N ILE A 6 11.64 24.97 10.83
CA ILE A 6 11.19 23.58 10.66
C ILE A 6 12.41 22.67 10.51
N ILE A 7 13.38 23.08 9.67
CA ILE A 7 14.62 22.32 9.46
C ILE A 7 15.41 22.19 10.76
N ALA A 8 15.52 23.25 11.57
CA ALA A 8 16.18 23.17 12.88
C ALA A 8 15.53 22.13 13.80
N HIS A 9 14.20 22.08 13.86
CA HIS A 9 13.49 21.06 14.64
C HIS A 9 13.66 19.65 14.07
N LEU A 10 13.78 19.51 12.75
CA LEU A 10 14.12 18.25 12.11
C LEU A 10 15.55 17.79 12.48
N ASP A 11 16.49 18.72 12.60
CA ASP A 11 17.87 18.42 13.01
C ASP A 11 17.95 17.91 14.47
N GLU A 12 17.11 18.41 15.38
CA GLU A 12 16.98 17.86 16.75
C GLU A 12 16.62 16.35 16.73
N SER A 13 15.80 15.91 15.76
CA SER A 13 15.48 14.48 15.59
C SER A 13 16.68 13.64 15.14
N LEU A 14 17.64 14.24 14.44
CA LEU A 14 18.88 13.58 14.01
C LEU A 14 19.95 13.58 15.11
N GLU A 15 19.96 14.57 16.01
CA GLU A 15 20.85 14.62 17.17
C GLU A 15 20.66 13.41 18.11
N GLY A 16 19.44 12.87 18.19
CA GLY A 16 19.15 11.66 18.96
C GLY A 16 19.70 10.34 18.37
N LEU A 17 20.30 10.36 17.17
CA LEU A 17 20.90 9.18 16.54
C LEU A 17 22.27 8.86 17.14
N LYS A 18 22.54 7.57 17.38
CA LYS A 18 23.88 7.09 17.73
C LYS A 18 24.84 7.23 16.54
N ASP A 19 26.14 7.27 16.79
CA ASP A 19 27.17 7.47 15.76
C ASP A 19 27.04 6.49 14.58
N PHE A 20 26.87 5.20 14.86
CA PHE A 20 26.69 4.19 13.81
C PHE A 20 25.38 4.38 13.04
N GLN A 21 24.29 4.79 13.70
CA GLN A 21 23.00 5.05 13.04
C GLN A 21 23.11 6.26 12.11
N ARG A 22 23.79 7.32 12.57
CA ARG A 22 24.07 8.52 11.77
C ARG A 22 24.93 8.19 10.55
N ALA A 23 25.99 7.38 10.74
CA ALA A 23 26.82 6.90 9.64
C ALA A 23 26.01 6.10 8.61
N THR A 24 25.11 5.22 9.05
CA THR A 24 24.21 4.47 8.15
C THR A 24 23.28 5.42 7.39
N VAL A 25 22.67 6.41 8.05
CA VAL A 25 21.83 7.41 7.37
C VAL A 25 22.62 8.17 6.30
N GLN A 26 23.83 8.63 6.62
CA GLN A 26 24.68 9.33 5.65
C GLN A 26 25.05 8.46 4.45
N ALA A 27 25.37 7.17 4.68
CA ALA A 27 25.67 6.22 3.62
C ALA A 27 24.44 5.99 2.70
N VAL A 28 23.25 5.84 3.29
CA VAL A 28 21.99 5.72 2.55
C VAL A 28 21.75 6.97 1.69
N MET A 29 21.87 8.17 2.26
CA MET A 29 21.64 9.42 1.53
C MET A 29 22.64 9.60 0.37
N THR A 30 23.92 9.35 0.63
CA THR A 30 24.97 9.39 -0.41
C THR A 30 24.65 8.46 -1.58
N ARG A 31 24.15 7.25 -1.28
CA ARG A 31 23.80 6.28 -2.31
C ARG A 31 22.51 6.65 -3.03
N PHE A 32 21.54 7.28 -2.38
CA PHE A 32 20.34 7.76 -3.05
C PHE A 32 20.63 8.86 -4.07
N ASP A 33 21.60 9.72 -3.78
CA ASP A 33 21.93 10.87 -4.63
C ASP A 33 22.97 10.56 -5.71
N SER A 34 23.57 9.35 -5.69
CA SER A 34 24.49 8.89 -6.73
C SER A 34 23.79 8.69 -8.09
N ALA A 35 24.45 9.09 -9.19
CA ALA A 35 23.90 8.97 -10.55
C ALA A 35 23.60 7.51 -10.96
N ASP A 36 24.38 6.56 -10.45
CA ASP A 36 24.20 5.11 -10.69
C ASP A 36 23.28 4.46 -9.65
N SER A 37 22.44 5.25 -8.96
CA SER A 37 21.50 4.73 -7.98
C SER A 37 20.30 4.10 -8.67
N SER A 38 19.96 2.87 -8.29
CA SER A 38 18.68 2.25 -8.62
C SER A 38 17.52 2.87 -7.82
N GLY A 39 17.80 3.83 -6.94
CA GLY A 39 16.85 4.37 -5.97
C GLY A 39 16.48 3.37 -4.87
N ARG A 40 17.17 2.23 -4.77
CA ARG A 40 16.85 1.13 -3.84
C ARG A 40 18.06 0.80 -2.98
N ILE A 41 17.89 0.84 -1.67
CA ILE A 41 18.97 0.63 -0.72
C ILE A 41 18.54 -0.37 0.34
N LEU A 42 19.38 -1.36 0.59
CA LEU A 42 19.21 -2.34 1.67
C LEU A 42 20.09 -1.96 2.85
N VAL A 43 19.47 -1.79 4.01
CA VAL A 43 20.12 -1.68 5.31
C VAL A 43 19.90 -3.00 6.05
N ALA A 44 20.99 -3.76 6.20
CA ALA A 44 20.99 -5.04 6.90
C ALA A 44 21.87 -4.91 8.15
N ASP A 45 21.24 -5.01 9.32
CA ASP A 45 21.89 -4.88 10.63
C ASP A 45 21.34 -5.95 11.59
N GLU A 46 22.06 -6.22 12.68
CA GLU A 46 21.59 -7.12 13.72
C GLU A 46 20.22 -6.71 14.29
N VAL A 47 19.49 -7.69 14.80
CA VAL A 47 18.18 -7.48 15.44
C VAL A 47 18.35 -6.53 16.64
N GLY A 48 17.49 -5.53 16.75
CA GLY A 48 17.51 -4.59 17.88
C GLY A 48 18.47 -3.40 17.75
N LEU A 49 19.30 -3.31 16.70
CA LEU A 49 20.22 -2.16 16.50
C LEU A 49 19.52 -0.84 16.10
N GLY A 50 18.20 -0.85 15.96
CA GLY A 50 17.41 0.36 15.70
C GLY A 50 17.29 0.70 14.21
N LYS A 51 17.09 -0.28 13.33
CA LYS A 51 16.83 -0.05 11.89
C LYS A 51 15.66 0.91 11.62
N THR A 52 14.60 0.84 12.42
CA THR A 52 13.49 1.81 12.34
C THR A 52 13.93 3.24 12.72
N ILE A 53 14.91 3.39 13.62
CA ILE A 53 15.49 4.69 13.99
C ILE A 53 16.36 5.22 12.83
N VAL A 54 17.13 4.36 12.17
CA VAL A 54 17.84 4.70 10.92
C VAL A 54 16.84 5.16 9.86
N ALA A 55 15.74 4.43 9.67
CA ALA A 55 14.70 4.80 8.71
C ALA A 55 14.05 6.16 9.04
N LYS A 56 13.81 6.46 10.32
CA LYS A 56 13.41 7.79 10.76
C LYS A 56 14.41 8.86 10.31
N GLY A 57 15.71 8.63 10.51
CA GLY A 57 16.75 9.56 10.07
C GLY A 57 16.75 9.79 8.55
N VAL A 58 16.52 8.73 7.77
CA VAL A 58 16.36 8.82 6.30
C VAL A 58 15.14 9.65 5.91
N ILE A 59 13.99 9.45 6.57
CA ILE A 59 12.78 10.28 6.34
C ILE A 59 13.11 11.75 6.60
N VAL A 60 13.81 12.05 7.70
CA VAL A 60 14.16 13.42 8.07
C VAL A 60 15.02 14.09 6.99
N GLU A 61 16.08 13.44 6.52
CA GLU A 61 16.96 14.02 5.51
C GLU A 61 16.25 14.21 4.16
N LEU A 62 15.43 13.25 3.75
CA LEU A 62 14.63 13.38 2.53
C LEU A 62 13.57 14.47 2.62
N LEU A 63 12.92 14.61 3.79
CA LEU A 63 11.98 15.70 4.04
C LEU A 63 12.69 17.05 4.01
N LYS A 64 13.89 17.18 4.60
CA LYS A 64 14.71 18.40 4.52
C LYS A 64 15.05 18.76 3.07
N ALA A 65 15.45 17.79 2.26
CA ALA A 65 15.70 18.00 0.83
C ALA A 65 14.42 18.47 0.12
N HIS A 66 13.29 17.79 0.33
CA HIS A 66 11.99 18.19 -0.25
C HIS A 66 11.58 19.62 0.12
N LEU A 67 11.82 20.04 1.37
CA LEU A 67 11.54 21.40 1.84
C LEU A 67 12.43 22.48 1.20
N ARG A 68 13.67 22.12 0.83
CA ARG A 68 14.63 23.02 0.17
C ARG A 68 14.37 23.13 -1.33
N ASP A 69 14.10 21.99 -1.96
CA ASP A 69 14.06 21.89 -3.43
C ASP A 69 12.67 22.20 -4.00
N THR A 70 11.61 22.06 -3.19
CA THR A 70 10.23 22.31 -3.63
C THR A 70 9.70 23.63 -3.09
N PRO A 71 9.33 24.61 -3.96
CA PRO A 71 8.71 25.86 -3.55
C PRO A 71 7.42 25.64 -2.76
N ALA A 72 7.18 26.47 -1.74
CA ALA A 72 6.01 26.34 -0.85
C ALA A 72 4.67 26.30 -1.59
N ALA A 73 4.54 27.04 -2.71
CA ALA A 73 3.31 27.09 -3.51
C ALA A 73 2.96 25.75 -4.20
N ASN A 74 3.96 24.90 -4.46
CA ASN A 74 3.78 23.60 -5.14
C ASN A 74 4.02 22.42 -4.18
N ARG A 75 4.18 22.70 -2.89
CA ARG A 75 4.59 21.70 -1.91
C ARG A 75 3.39 20.88 -1.46
N ARG A 76 3.35 19.63 -1.92
CA ARG A 76 2.53 18.59 -1.27
C ARG A 76 3.29 17.97 -0.10
N PRO A 77 2.58 17.36 0.87
CA PRO A 77 3.20 16.55 1.90
C PRO A 77 4.10 15.46 1.28
N PHE A 78 5.29 15.30 1.85
CA PHE A 78 6.19 14.21 1.51
C PHE A 78 5.58 12.91 2.01
N ARG A 79 5.29 11.98 1.10
CA ARG A 79 4.58 10.74 1.42
C ARG A 79 5.57 9.61 1.63
N VAL A 80 5.52 9.03 2.83
CA VAL A 80 6.24 7.81 3.18
C VAL A 80 5.24 6.67 3.30
N THR A 81 5.52 5.57 2.63
CA THR A 81 4.73 4.34 2.76
C THR A 81 5.57 3.26 3.39
N TYR A 82 5.26 2.97 4.65
CA TYR A 82 5.89 1.92 5.45
C TYR A 82 5.13 0.60 5.26
N ILE A 83 5.82 -0.42 4.78
CA ILE A 83 5.27 -1.75 4.51
C ILE A 83 5.90 -2.72 5.52
N CYS A 84 5.05 -3.40 6.29
CA CYS A 84 5.49 -4.40 7.26
C CYS A 84 4.61 -5.65 7.21
N SER A 85 5.13 -6.75 7.75
CA SER A 85 4.45 -8.05 7.76
C SER A 85 3.23 -8.10 8.71
N ASN A 86 3.22 -7.28 9.77
CA ASN A 86 2.29 -7.38 10.89
C ASN A 86 1.65 -6.03 11.31
N LEU A 87 0.33 -6.04 11.52
CA LEU A 87 -0.49 -4.86 11.92
C LEU A 87 -0.14 -4.30 13.30
N THR A 88 0.19 -5.16 14.27
CA THR A 88 0.55 -4.71 15.62
C THR A 88 1.85 -3.90 15.57
N LEU A 89 2.84 -4.41 14.82
CA LEU A 89 4.10 -3.72 14.56
C LEU A 89 3.89 -2.42 13.78
N ALA A 90 2.91 -2.33 12.88
CA ALA A 90 2.61 -1.10 12.14
C ALA A 90 2.25 0.08 13.06
N SER A 91 1.49 -0.15 14.13
CA SER A 91 1.11 0.91 15.09
C SER A 91 2.31 1.40 15.92
N GLU A 92 3.11 0.47 16.43
CA GLU A 92 4.30 0.78 17.23
C GLU A 92 5.41 1.41 16.39
N ASN A 93 5.64 0.90 15.18
CA ASN A 93 6.68 1.41 14.29
C ASN A 93 6.29 2.78 13.72
N ARG A 94 5.01 3.09 13.53
CA ARG A 94 4.57 4.47 13.23
C ARG A 94 4.99 5.46 14.32
N GLN A 95 4.90 5.08 15.60
CA GLN A 95 5.38 5.95 16.69
C GLN A 95 6.90 6.12 16.65
N LYS A 96 7.66 5.07 16.32
CA LYS A 96 9.13 5.13 16.18
C LYS A 96 9.57 5.96 14.98
N LEU A 97 8.79 5.95 13.89
CA LEU A 97 9.01 6.75 12.68
C LEU A 97 8.51 8.19 12.81
N ALA A 98 7.84 8.55 13.92
CA ALA A 98 7.33 9.90 14.13
C ALA A 98 8.49 10.91 14.14
N VAL A 99 8.48 11.77 13.12
CA VAL A 99 9.49 12.82 12.92
C VAL A 99 9.17 14.06 13.74
N PHE A 100 7.90 14.46 13.78
CA PHE A 100 7.42 15.58 14.57
C PHE A 100 6.83 15.11 15.92
N ARG A 101 6.79 16.01 16.91
CA ARG A 101 6.23 15.72 18.25
C ARG A 101 5.34 16.85 18.76
N GLY A 102 4.42 16.53 19.66
CA GLY A 102 3.53 17.52 20.30
C GLY A 102 2.74 18.34 19.28
N ALA A 103 2.74 19.67 19.44
CA ALA A 103 2.04 20.59 18.53
C ALA A 103 2.53 20.51 17.06
N TRP A 104 3.80 20.14 16.84
CA TRP A 104 4.37 20.02 15.50
C TRP A 104 3.79 18.82 14.74
N GLN A 105 3.48 17.72 15.44
CA GLN A 105 2.82 16.56 14.84
C GLN A 105 1.45 16.95 14.28
N GLN A 106 0.64 17.62 15.10
CA GLN A 106 -0.70 18.11 14.72
C GLN A 106 -0.62 19.13 13.57
N THR A 107 0.41 19.97 13.56
CA THR A 107 0.57 21.03 12.55
C THR A 107 1.05 20.46 11.22
N TYR A 108 2.10 19.64 11.21
CA TYR A 108 2.86 19.30 10.01
C TYR A 108 2.65 17.89 9.49
N VAL A 109 2.03 16.99 10.25
CA VAL A 109 1.74 15.63 9.80
C VAL A 109 0.28 15.51 9.37
N GLN A 110 0.07 15.00 8.17
CA GLN A 110 -1.25 14.68 7.64
C GLN A 110 -1.70 13.32 8.19
N GLU A 111 -2.99 13.18 8.44
CA GLU A 111 -3.59 11.86 8.64
C GLU A 111 -3.36 10.99 7.39
N PRO A 112 -3.09 9.69 7.57
CA PRO A 112 -2.73 8.81 6.46
C PRO A 112 -3.88 8.68 5.47
N SER A 113 -3.59 8.83 4.18
CA SER A 113 -4.60 8.65 3.14
C SER A 113 -5.10 7.20 3.02
N TYR A 114 -4.32 6.26 3.55
CA TYR A 114 -4.67 4.85 3.57
C TYR A 114 -3.95 4.12 4.68
N SER A 115 -4.63 3.14 5.25
CA SER A 115 -4.13 2.18 6.22
C SER A 115 -4.19 0.74 5.70
N ARG A 116 -4.89 0.53 4.58
CA ARG A 116 -5.04 -0.74 3.87
C ARG A 116 -4.85 -0.50 2.38
N LEU A 117 -4.45 -1.54 1.66
CA LEU A 117 -4.12 -1.39 0.24
C LEU A 117 -5.32 -0.94 -0.59
N LEU A 118 -6.52 -1.45 -0.34
CA LEU A 118 -7.70 -1.09 -1.13
C LEU A 118 -8.15 0.36 -0.88
N GLU A 119 -7.77 0.96 0.26
CA GLU A 119 -8.08 2.37 0.55
C GLU A 119 -7.34 3.34 -0.38
N VAL A 120 -6.27 2.87 -1.05
CA VAL A 120 -5.57 3.63 -2.10
C VAL A 120 -6.50 3.99 -3.27
N ALA A 121 -7.58 3.22 -3.46
CA ALA A 121 -8.58 3.50 -4.50
C ALA A 121 -9.54 4.64 -4.15
N VAL A 122 -9.56 5.12 -2.90
CA VAL A 122 -10.52 6.13 -2.45
C VAL A 122 -9.90 7.52 -2.58
N ASN A 123 -10.53 8.39 -3.36
CA ASN A 123 -10.13 9.78 -3.46
C ASN A 123 -10.42 10.46 -2.14
N GLN A 124 -9.36 10.77 -1.39
CA GLN A 124 -9.48 11.66 -0.25
C GLN A 124 -9.62 13.10 -0.74
N THR A 125 -10.81 13.44 -1.22
CA THR A 125 -11.12 14.73 -1.83
C THR A 125 -11.09 15.90 -0.83
N GLN A 126 -10.85 15.66 0.47
CA GLN A 126 -11.06 16.66 1.53
C GLN A 126 -10.14 16.53 2.76
N THR A 127 -8.87 16.12 2.62
CA THR A 127 -7.92 16.45 3.70
C THR A 127 -7.39 17.86 3.45
N ASN A 128 -7.59 18.77 4.40
CA ASN A 128 -6.93 20.07 4.35
C ASN A 128 -5.42 19.82 4.47
N THR A 129 -4.73 19.81 3.34
CA THR A 129 -3.28 19.62 3.25
C THR A 129 -2.52 20.91 3.50
N ASP A 130 -3.22 22.02 3.73
CA ASP A 130 -2.60 23.32 3.97
C ASP A 130 -1.69 23.26 5.19
N GLY A 131 -0.45 23.70 5.00
CA GLY A 131 0.62 23.63 5.99
C GLY A 131 1.15 22.22 6.33
N LYS A 132 0.58 21.13 5.79
CA LYS A 132 1.08 19.76 6.01
C LYS A 132 2.36 19.51 5.22
N LEU A 133 3.33 18.83 5.83
CA LEU A 133 4.67 18.59 5.27
C LEU A 133 4.99 17.11 5.10
N LEU A 134 4.42 16.25 5.93
CA LEU A 134 4.71 14.82 5.97
C LEU A 134 3.41 14.03 6.03
N GLU A 135 3.34 12.94 5.27
CA GLU A 135 2.28 11.94 5.36
C GLU A 135 2.93 10.56 5.56
N LEU A 136 2.56 9.86 6.65
CA LEU A 136 3.08 8.54 6.98
C LEU A 136 1.97 7.49 6.82
N CYS A 137 1.95 6.80 5.68
CA CYS A 137 1.05 5.68 5.44
C CYS A 137 1.70 4.36 5.87
N SER A 138 0.90 3.42 6.39
CA SER A 138 1.36 2.08 6.76
C SER A 138 0.52 1.01 6.10
N LEU A 139 1.15 0.00 5.51
CA LEU A 139 0.50 -1.13 4.85
C LEU A 139 0.99 -2.46 5.42
N THR A 140 0.05 -3.41 5.53
CA THR A 140 0.34 -4.81 5.86
C THR A 140 -0.20 -5.71 4.75
N PRO A 141 0.62 -6.02 3.72
CA PRO A 141 0.14 -6.68 2.51
C PRO A 141 -0.43 -8.09 2.73
N SER A 142 0.01 -8.79 3.77
CA SER A 142 -0.35 -10.19 4.13
C SER A 142 -1.85 -10.51 4.25
N THR A 143 -2.73 -9.51 4.16
CA THR A 143 -4.19 -9.70 4.24
C THR A 143 -4.94 -9.21 2.99
N SER A 144 -4.23 -8.62 2.03
CA SER A 144 -4.86 -7.89 0.92
C SER A 144 -5.06 -8.74 -0.35
N PHE A 145 -4.22 -9.75 -0.62
CA PHE A 145 -4.34 -10.59 -1.82
C PHE A 145 -4.64 -12.07 -1.53
N THR A 146 -4.60 -12.47 -0.26
CA THR A 146 -4.72 -13.87 0.13
C THR A 146 -6.15 -14.30 -0.15
N LEU A 147 -6.28 -15.36 -0.94
CA LEU A 147 -7.55 -16.04 -1.17
C LEU A 147 -7.99 -16.77 0.10
N THR A 148 -8.43 -16.00 1.08
CA THR A 148 -8.93 -16.55 2.34
C THR A 148 -10.36 -17.05 2.17
N ARG A 149 -10.75 -18.02 2.99
CA ARG A 149 -12.16 -18.47 3.10
C ARG A 149 -13.02 -17.52 3.96
N GLY A 150 -12.42 -16.49 4.56
CA GLY A 150 -13.10 -15.53 5.40
C GLY A 150 -13.79 -14.44 4.59
N HIS A 151 -14.73 -13.73 5.22
CA HIS A 151 -15.51 -12.67 4.56
C HIS A 151 -14.68 -11.42 4.23
N GLY A 152 -13.48 -11.29 4.81
CA GLY A 152 -12.62 -10.11 4.67
C GLY A 152 -13.21 -8.87 5.37
N ASN A 153 -12.56 -7.72 5.16
CA ASN A 153 -13.00 -6.45 5.74
C ASN A 153 -14.20 -5.89 4.95
N TRP A 154 -15.26 -5.46 5.65
CA TRP A 154 -16.47 -4.92 5.03
C TRP A 154 -16.21 -3.62 4.24
N TYR A 155 -15.29 -2.77 4.71
CA TYR A 155 -14.95 -1.51 4.06
C TYR A 155 -14.26 -1.75 2.72
N GLU A 156 -13.39 -2.75 2.66
CA GLU A 156 -12.75 -3.21 1.41
C GLU A 156 -13.80 -3.73 0.41
N ARG A 157 -14.83 -4.45 0.90
CA ARG A 157 -15.95 -4.89 0.05
C ARG A 157 -16.77 -3.71 -0.47
N LEU A 158 -16.96 -2.67 0.34
CA LEU A 158 -17.68 -1.46 -0.05
C LEU A 158 -16.95 -0.72 -1.18
N ILE A 159 -15.62 -0.59 -1.08
CA ILE A 159 -14.78 0.02 -2.13
C ILE A 159 -14.94 -0.75 -3.45
N ILE A 160 -14.90 -2.09 -3.41
CA ILE A 160 -15.09 -2.93 -4.60
C ILE A 160 -16.49 -2.73 -5.19
N TYR A 161 -17.53 -2.69 -4.35
CA TYR A 161 -18.89 -2.41 -4.80
C TYR A 161 -18.98 -1.09 -5.58
N PHE A 162 -18.40 -0.01 -5.06
CA PHE A 162 -18.37 1.28 -5.76
C PHE A 162 -17.59 1.25 -7.08
N ALA A 163 -16.57 0.39 -7.21
CA ALA A 163 -15.86 0.18 -8.47
C ALA A 163 -16.70 -0.64 -9.46
N LEU A 164 -17.41 -1.67 -9.00
CA LEU A 164 -18.27 -2.54 -9.83
C LEU A 164 -19.42 -1.76 -10.47
N ILE A 165 -20.11 -0.90 -9.71
CA ILE A 165 -21.25 -0.14 -10.25
C ILE A 165 -20.84 0.94 -11.25
N GLN A 166 -19.54 1.25 -11.36
CA GLN A 166 -19.03 2.11 -12.43
C GLN A 166 -18.85 1.35 -13.75
N GLN A 167 -18.94 0.01 -13.76
CA GLN A 167 -18.89 -0.78 -14.99
C GLN A 167 -20.27 -0.78 -15.68
N PRO A 168 -20.38 -0.36 -16.95
CA PRO A 168 -21.67 -0.19 -17.62
C PRO A 168 -22.58 -1.43 -17.56
N GLU A 169 -22.03 -2.62 -17.77
CA GLU A 169 -22.77 -3.91 -17.77
C GLU A 169 -23.27 -4.31 -16.38
N LEU A 170 -22.64 -3.80 -15.32
CA LEU A 170 -22.96 -4.12 -13.93
C LEU A 170 -23.80 -3.04 -13.25
N SER A 171 -23.74 -1.80 -13.76
CA SER A 171 -24.47 -0.65 -13.20
C SER A 171 -25.98 -0.86 -13.00
N PRO A 172 -26.72 -1.57 -13.90
CA PRO A 172 -28.15 -1.81 -13.70
C PRO A 172 -28.45 -2.77 -12.54
N PHE A 173 -27.45 -3.49 -12.04
CA PHE A 173 -27.58 -4.48 -10.98
C PHE A 173 -27.06 -3.97 -9.62
N ALA A 174 -27.00 -2.64 -9.43
CA ALA A 174 -26.46 -2.02 -8.23
C ALA A 174 -27.03 -2.59 -6.92
N ASP A 175 -28.35 -2.83 -6.84
CA ASP A 175 -28.97 -3.38 -5.62
C ASP A 175 -28.56 -4.83 -5.35
N LYS A 176 -28.51 -5.69 -6.39
CA LYS A 176 -28.07 -7.08 -6.26
C LYS A 176 -26.59 -7.17 -5.89
N LEU A 177 -25.75 -6.33 -6.49
CA LEU A 177 -24.32 -6.26 -6.17
C LEU A 177 -24.08 -5.71 -4.76
N SER A 178 -24.92 -4.77 -4.31
CA SER A 178 -24.93 -4.25 -2.95
C SER A 178 -25.23 -5.36 -1.94
N GLU A 179 -26.28 -6.14 -2.17
CA GLU A 179 -26.63 -7.31 -1.35
C GLU A 179 -25.49 -8.34 -1.31
N PHE A 180 -24.97 -8.71 -2.49
CA PHE A 180 -23.87 -9.66 -2.64
C PHE A 180 -22.60 -9.23 -1.90
N MET A 181 -22.20 -7.96 -2.01
CA MET A 181 -20.95 -7.46 -1.41
C MET A 181 -21.11 -7.11 0.07
N SER A 182 -22.30 -6.66 0.50
CA SER A 182 -22.57 -6.31 1.90
C SER A 182 -22.49 -7.51 2.81
N ASP A 183 -23.06 -8.64 2.38
CA ASP A 183 -23.16 -9.87 3.17
C ASP A 183 -23.82 -9.60 4.54
N GLY A 184 -24.88 -8.77 4.55
CA GLY A 184 -25.65 -8.44 5.75
C GLY A 184 -25.02 -7.37 6.67
N VAL A 185 -23.95 -6.69 6.23
CA VAL A 185 -23.34 -5.60 6.99
C VAL A 185 -24.29 -4.39 7.04
N LYS A 186 -24.62 -3.92 8.26
CA LYS A 186 -25.52 -2.77 8.48
C LYS A 186 -24.91 -1.41 8.12
N LYS A 187 -23.58 -1.28 8.22
CA LYS A 187 -22.84 -0.05 7.87
C LYS A 187 -22.44 -0.12 6.38
N TRP A 188 -23.43 -0.09 5.50
CA TRP A 188 -23.24 -0.28 4.05
C TRP A 188 -23.64 0.95 3.23
N GLU A 189 -23.59 2.14 3.86
CA GLU A 189 -24.05 3.39 3.27
C GLU A 189 -23.00 4.48 3.49
N SER A 190 -22.22 4.73 2.44
CA SER A 190 -21.37 5.92 2.35
C SER A 190 -20.87 6.05 0.93
N ALA A 191 -21.16 7.16 0.25
CA ALA A 191 -20.65 7.41 -1.08
C ALA A 191 -19.13 7.58 -1.03
N HIS A 192 -18.41 6.86 -1.90
CA HIS A 192 -16.97 7.00 -2.08
C HIS A 192 -16.69 7.46 -3.50
N VAL A 193 -15.90 8.52 -3.63
CA VAL A 193 -15.29 8.89 -4.90
C VAL A 193 -14.04 8.02 -5.04
N LEU A 194 -13.94 7.26 -6.13
CA LEU A 194 -12.81 6.38 -6.39
C LEU A 194 -11.86 6.95 -7.45
N GLU A 195 -10.59 6.57 -7.36
CA GLU A 195 -9.54 7.04 -8.27
C GLU A 195 -9.74 6.39 -9.63
N SER A 196 -10.00 7.21 -10.66
CA SER A 196 -10.46 6.72 -11.96
C SER A 196 -9.47 5.74 -12.60
N THR A 197 -8.17 5.99 -12.49
CA THR A 197 -7.12 5.12 -13.05
C THR A 197 -7.08 3.74 -12.38
N ILE A 198 -7.37 3.67 -11.09
CA ILE A 198 -7.47 2.42 -10.34
C ILE A 198 -8.74 1.67 -10.76
N VAL A 199 -9.87 2.36 -10.86
CA VAL A 199 -11.13 1.76 -11.32
C VAL A 199 -10.99 1.22 -12.75
N GLU A 200 -10.36 1.97 -13.66
CA GLU A 200 -10.10 1.51 -15.03
C GLU A 200 -9.22 0.26 -15.07
N THR A 201 -8.20 0.20 -14.23
CA THR A 201 -7.34 -1.00 -14.11
C THR A 201 -8.11 -2.19 -13.54
N PHE A 202 -8.95 -1.97 -12.53
CA PHE A 202 -9.80 -3.00 -11.97
C PHE A 202 -10.81 -3.53 -13.00
N LYS A 203 -11.44 -2.65 -13.78
CA LYS A 203 -12.33 -3.03 -14.89
C LYS A 203 -11.62 -3.86 -15.95
N ALA A 204 -10.40 -3.48 -16.33
CA ALA A 204 -9.61 -4.28 -17.26
C ALA A 204 -9.36 -5.69 -16.71
N LEU A 205 -8.96 -5.81 -15.43
CA LEU A 205 -8.76 -7.10 -14.76
C LEU A 205 -10.04 -7.96 -14.69
N LEU A 206 -11.23 -7.35 -14.57
CA LEU A 206 -12.50 -8.09 -14.59
C LEU A 206 -12.78 -8.77 -15.93
N THR A 207 -12.20 -8.26 -17.03
CA THR A 207 -12.34 -8.79 -18.39
C THR A 207 -11.25 -9.79 -18.78
N GLU A 208 -10.23 -9.98 -17.94
CA GLU A 208 -9.21 -10.99 -18.18
C GLU A 208 -9.77 -12.41 -17.99
N PRO A 209 -9.28 -13.41 -18.75
CA PRO A 209 -9.67 -14.79 -18.56
C PRO A 209 -9.36 -15.31 -17.14
N LEU A 210 -10.35 -15.90 -16.49
CA LEU A 210 -10.16 -16.60 -15.21
C LEU A 210 -9.26 -17.83 -15.41
N THR A 211 -8.27 -17.99 -14.54
CA THR A 211 -7.39 -19.16 -14.56
C THR A 211 -8.15 -20.41 -14.12
N VAL A 212 -7.63 -21.59 -14.49
CA VAL A 212 -8.23 -22.89 -14.11
C VAL A 212 -8.31 -23.03 -12.58
N GLU A 213 -7.30 -22.53 -11.87
CA GLU A 213 -7.22 -22.55 -10.41
C GLU A 213 -8.36 -21.72 -9.78
N ILE A 214 -8.62 -20.51 -10.30
CA ILE A 214 -9.71 -19.66 -9.80
C ILE A 214 -11.07 -20.26 -10.13
N LYS A 215 -11.27 -20.77 -11.34
CA LYS A 215 -12.53 -21.44 -11.73
C LYS A 215 -12.82 -22.62 -10.81
N ASN A 216 -11.84 -23.48 -10.57
CA ASN A 216 -11.96 -24.62 -9.65
C ASN A 216 -12.19 -24.16 -8.21
N TRP A 217 -11.46 -23.15 -7.74
CA TRP A 217 -11.59 -22.67 -6.37
C TRP A 217 -12.96 -22.04 -6.10
N CYS A 218 -13.50 -21.28 -7.05
CA CYS A 218 -14.84 -20.68 -6.93
C CYS A 218 -15.97 -21.61 -7.35
N GLU A 219 -15.67 -22.79 -7.89
CA GLU A 219 -16.64 -23.75 -8.46
C GLU A 219 -17.50 -23.14 -9.57
N ILE A 220 -16.85 -22.38 -10.46
CA ILE A 220 -17.47 -21.72 -11.62
C ILE A 220 -17.45 -22.67 -12.81
N SER A 221 -18.54 -22.71 -13.56
CA SER A 221 -18.67 -23.54 -14.75
C SER A 221 -17.66 -23.17 -15.85
N ALA A 222 -17.31 -24.12 -16.72
CA ALA A 222 -16.27 -23.90 -17.74
C ALA A 222 -16.63 -22.84 -18.80
N SER A 223 -17.92 -22.52 -18.99
CA SER A 223 -18.41 -21.59 -20.02
C SER A 223 -18.15 -20.11 -19.69
N ASP A 224 -17.96 -19.78 -18.42
CA ASP A 224 -17.74 -18.39 -18.01
C ASP A 224 -16.25 -18.08 -18.04
N ASN A 225 -15.87 -17.10 -18.86
CA ASN A 225 -14.46 -16.84 -19.12
C ASN A 225 -13.88 -15.73 -18.26
N THR A 226 -14.67 -14.80 -17.75
CA THR A 226 -14.18 -13.60 -17.06
C THR A 226 -14.96 -13.33 -15.78
N ALA A 227 -14.37 -12.60 -14.82
CA ALA A 227 -15.08 -12.21 -13.61
C ALA A 227 -16.30 -11.31 -13.92
N LEU A 228 -16.20 -10.47 -14.96
CA LEU A 228 -17.31 -9.66 -15.45
C LEU A 228 -18.50 -10.51 -15.91
N GLN A 229 -18.24 -11.55 -16.70
CA GLN A 229 -19.28 -12.46 -17.19
C GLN A 229 -19.95 -13.20 -16.04
N VAL A 230 -19.17 -13.73 -15.10
CA VAL A 230 -19.70 -14.42 -13.90
C VAL A 230 -20.61 -13.51 -13.08
N LEU A 231 -20.21 -12.24 -12.88
CA LEU A 231 -21.03 -11.25 -12.18
C LEU A 231 -22.33 -10.93 -12.94
N SER A 232 -22.24 -10.74 -14.25
CA SER A 232 -23.40 -10.50 -15.11
C SER A 232 -24.39 -11.66 -15.05
N ASP A 233 -23.91 -12.90 -15.22
CA ASP A 233 -24.76 -14.09 -15.23
C ASP A 233 -25.36 -14.36 -13.86
N PHE A 234 -24.60 -14.14 -12.78
CA PHE A 234 -25.13 -14.16 -11.42
C PHE A 234 -26.24 -13.11 -11.21
N CYS A 235 -26.01 -11.87 -11.63
CA CYS A 235 -26.99 -10.79 -11.48
C CYS A 235 -28.26 -11.02 -12.32
N ASN A 236 -28.14 -11.67 -13.48
CA ASN A 236 -29.25 -12.06 -14.34
C ASN A 236 -29.96 -13.35 -13.87
N GLY A 237 -29.44 -14.04 -12.85
CA GLY A 237 -29.99 -15.31 -12.37
C GLY A 237 -29.70 -16.51 -13.30
N LEU A 238 -28.76 -16.36 -14.23
CA LEU A 238 -28.28 -17.41 -15.13
C LEU A 238 -27.24 -18.31 -14.46
N LEU A 239 -26.60 -17.82 -13.40
CA LEU A 239 -25.58 -18.53 -12.64
C LEU A 239 -25.86 -18.44 -11.14
N THR A 240 -25.64 -19.54 -10.42
CA THR A 240 -25.65 -19.56 -8.95
C THR A 240 -24.22 -19.70 -8.43
N LEU A 241 -23.76 -18.73 -7.64
CA LEU A 241 -22.46 -18.80 -6.96
C LEU A 241 -22.61 -19.57 -5.64
N THR A 242 -22.31 -20.87 -5.64
CA THR A 242 -22.33 -21.73 -4.43
C THR A 242 -21.40 -21.20 -3.33
N HIS A 243 -20.26 -20.64 -3.73
CA HIS A 243 -19.25 -20.11 -2.81
C HIS A 243 -19.00 -18.62 -3.02
N GLN A 244 -20.03 -17.81 -2.76
CA GLN A 244 -19.97 -16.34 -2.84
C GLN A 244 -18.76 -15.74 -2.12
N THR A 245 -18.41 -16.24 -0.93
CA THR A 245 -17.24 -15.76 -0.17
C THR A 245 -15.92 -15.95 -0.91
N ARG A 246 -15.74 -17.06 -1.64
CA ARG A 246 -14.55 -17.30 -2.46
C ARG A 246 -14.49 -16.31 -3.62
N PHE A 247 -15.61 -16.12 -4.31
CA PHE A 247 -15.66 -15.17 -5.42
C PHE A 247 -15.43 -13.72 -4.97
N ARG A 248 -15.98 -13.31 -3.81
CA ARG A 248 -15.66 -12.01 -3.18
C ARG A 248 -14.18 -11.86 -2.87
N ALA A 249 -13.52 -12.91 -2.38
CA ALA A 249 -12.09 -12.91 -2.14
C ALA A 249 -11.27 -12.82 -3.45
N HIS A 250 -11.74 -13.43 -4.54
CA HIS A 250 -11.15 -13.20 -5.86
C HIS A 250 -11.28 -11.75 -6.32
N LEU A 251 -12.46 -11.14 -6.22
CA LEU A 251 -12.66 -9.71 -6.55
C LEU A 251 -11.77 -8.79 -5.70
N ARG A 252 -11.59 -9.11 -4.40
CA ARG A 252 -10.64 -8.40 -3.53
C ARG A 252 -9.21 -8.50 -4.05
N SER A 253 -8.78 -9.68 -4.50
CA SER A 253 -7.44 -9.87 -5.09
C SER A 253 -7.27 -9.03 -6.36
N LEU A 254 -8.27 -8.99 -7.25
CA LEU A 254 -8.24 -8.13 -8.44
C LEU A 254 -8.16 -6.63 -8.09
N MET A 255 -8.94 -6.18 -7.11
CA MET A 255 -8.90 -4.79 -6.65
C MET A 255 -7.55 -4.47 -5.99
N ALA A 256 -7.00 -5.37 -5.18
CA ALA A 256 -5.68 -5.23 -4.58
C ALA A 256 -4.59 -5.10 -5.66
N LYS A 257 -4.65 -5.89 -6.74
CA LYS A 257 -3.75 -5.79 -7.90
C LYS A 257 -3.85 -4.41 -8.55
N ALA A 258 -5.06 -3.90 -8.77
CA ALA A 258 -5.27 -2.57 -9.31
C ALA A 258 -4.67 -1.49 -8.39
N CYS A 259 -4.95 -1.54 -7.08
CA CYS A 259 -4.42 -0.58 -6.10
C CYS A 259 -2.88 -0.61 -6.02
N ALA A 260 -2.26 -1.79 -6.00
CA ALA A 260 -0.80 -1.93 -5.92
C ALA A 260 -0.10 -1.32 -7.14
N LYS A 261 -0.67 -1.49 -8.35
CA LYS A 261 -0.12 -0.91 -9.58
C LYS A 261 -0.07 0.62 -9.54
N HIS A 262 -1.00 1.26 -8.83
CA HIS A 262 -1.11 2.71 -8.70
C HIS A 262 -0.60 3.25 -7.36
N LEU A 263 -0.03 2.37 -6.52
CA LEU A 263 0.55 2.78 -5.25
C LEU A 263 1.74 3.72 -5.50
N THR A 264 1.70 4.90 -4.88
CA THR A 264 2.73 5.93 -5.01
C THR A 264 3.13 6.50 -3.66
N ALA A 265 4.43 6.79 -3.53
CA ALA A 265 5.05 7.44 -2.39
C ALA A 265 6.33 8.15 -2.87
N ASP A 266 6.86 9.06 -2.05
CA ASP A 266 8.19 9.63 -2.25
C ASP A 266 9.29 8.72 -1.68
N LEU A 267 8.94 7.99 -0.61
CA LEU A 267 9.78 6.97 0.00
C LEU A 267 8.94 5.73 0.36
N PHE A 268 9.33 4.57 -0.14
CA PHE A 268 8.88 3.29 0.40
C PHE A 268 9.87 2.77 1.43
N ILE A 269 9.37 2.27 2.56
CA ILE A 269 10.17 1.55 3.55
C ILE A 269 9.61 0.14 3.67
N LEU A 270 10.36 -0.88 3.28
CA LEU A 270 9.98 -2.28 3.45
C LEU A 270 10.76 -2.82 4.64
N ASP A 271 10.06 -3.05 5.75
CA ASP A 271 10.66 -3.60 6.96
C ASP A 271 10.50 -5.11 7.02
N GLU A 272 11.46 -5.78 7.65
CA GLU A 272 11.60 -7.24 7.63
C GLU A 272 11.71 -7.78 6.20
N PHE A 273 12.54 -7.17 5.36
CA PHE A 273 12.71 -7.55 3.96
C PHE A 273 13.00 -9.05 3.77
N GLN A 274 13.68 -9.70 4.73
CA GLN A 274 13.92 -11.15 4.72
C GLN A 274 12.64 -12.01 4.76
N SER A 275 11.52 -11.46 5.24
CA SER A 275 10.22 -12.14 5.27
C SER A 275 9.56 -12.18 3.89
N PHE A 276 10.03 -11.37 2.94
CA PHE A 276 9.54 -11.33 1.56
C PHE A 276 10.28 -12.34 0.68
N LYS A 277 10.45 -13.58 1.16
CA LYS A 277 11.24 -14.64 0.48
C LYS A 277 10.80 -14.87 -0.97
N ALA A 278 9.49 -14.78 -1.23
CA ALA A 278 8.92 -14.95 -2.55
C ALA A 278 9.21 -13.78 -3.54
N LEU A 279 9.86 -12.69 -3.12
CA LEU A 279 10.40 -11.70 -4.06
C LEU A 279 11.56 -12.25 -4.90
N LEU A 280 12.26 -13.28 -4.39
CA LEU A 280 13.36 -13.96 -5.09
C LEU A 280 12.87 -15.17 -5.88
N ASP A 281 11.76 -15.79 -5.46
CA ASP A 281 11.15 -16.95 -6.13
C ASP A 281 9.98 -16.52 -7.01
N THR A 282 10.21 -16.44 -8.32
CA THR A 282 9.19 -16.13 -9.36
C THR A 282 8.06 -17.16 -9.50
N HIS A 283 7.93 -18.11 -8.57
CA HIS A 283 7.03 -19.25 -8.66
C HIS A 283 5.87 -19.23 -7.66
N GLU A 284 5.78 -18.23 -6.76
CA GLU A 284 4.68 -18.13 -5.79
C GLU A 284 3.93 -16.79 -5.89
N ASP A 285 2.62 -16.87 -6.13
CA ASP A 285 1.66 -15.76 -6.07
C ASP A 285 1.39 -15.34 -4.60
N ASP A 286 2.44 -14.91 -3.87
CA ASP A 286 2.29 -14.36 -2.52
C ASP A 286 1.97 -12.85 -2.54
N ASP A 287 1.07 -12.43 -1.66
CA ASP A 287 0.55 -11.07 -1.54
C ASP A 287 1.63 -10.01 -1.32
N GLN A 288 2.58 -10.33 -0.44
CA GLN A 288 3.68 -9.44 -0.07
C GLN A 288 4.61 -9.26 -1.26
N THR A 289 4.80 -10.33 -2.02
CA THR A 289 5.57 -10.34 -3.27
C THR A 289 4.93 -9.46 -4.31
N LEU A 290 3.61 -9.48 -4.49
CA LEU A 290 2.98 -8.65 -5.51
C LEU A 290 3.13 -7.15 -5.20
N VAL A 291 2.87 -6.71 -3.97
CA VAL A 291 3.07 -5.30 -3.60
C VAL A 291 4.52 -4.89 -3.76
N ALA A 292 5.44 -5.71 -3.24
CA ALA A 292 6.85 -5.40 -3.33
C ALA A 292 7.32 -5.39 -4.80
N GLN A 293 6.94 -6.37 -5.63
CA GLN A 293 7.21 -6.38 -7.07
C GLN A 293 6.64 -5.14 -7.75
N GLN A 294 5.44 -4.67 -7.41
CA GLN A 294 4.91 -3.43 -7.98
C GLN A 294 5.70 -2.20 -7.51
N VAL A 295 6.15 -2.15 -6.26
CA VAL A 295 7.06 -1.11 -5.75
C VAL A 295 8.41 -1.15 -6.46
N PHE A 296 8.95 -2.34 -6.73
CA PHE A 296 10.22 -2.57 -7.44
C PHE A 296 10.13 -2.40 -8.96
N ASN A 297 8.98 -2.64 -9.58
CA ASN A 297 8.79 -2.53 -11.03
C ASN A 297 8.28 -1.15 -11.45
N ASN A 298 7.87 -0.31 -10.49
CA ASN A 298 7.50 1.06 -10.78
C ASN A 298 8.76 1.83 -11.21
N ASN A 299 8.89 2.13 -12.51
CA ASN A 299 9.98 2.92 -13.08
C ASN A 299 9.92 4.42 -12.72
N LYS A 300 9.03 4.80 -11.81
CA LYS A 300 9.00 6.17 -11.26
C LYS A 300 10.20 6.35 -10.35
N ALA A 301 10.80 7.53 -10.37
CA ALA A 301 11.95 7.92 -9.53
C ALA A 301 11.57 7.98 -8.04
N CYS A 302 11.24 6.84 -7.45
CA CYS A 302 10.89 6.69 -6.05
C CYS A 302 12.07 6.09 -5.28
N LYS A 303 12.32 6.58 -4.07
CA LYS A 303 13.34 6.03 -3.18
C LYS A 303 12.74 4.85 -2.40
N VAL A 304 13.48 3.75 -2.30
CA VAL A 304 13.07 2.54 -1.59
C VAL A 304 14.15 2.17 -0.58
N LEU A 305 13.76 2.09 0.69
CA LEU A 305 14.60 1.65 1.79
C LEU A 305 14.14 0.27 2.26
N LEU A 306 15.00 -0.73 2.13
CA LEU A 306 14.76 -2.10 2.61
C LEU A 306 15.47 -2.25 3.95
N LEU A 307 14.76 -2.70 4.97
CA LEU A 307 15.31 -2.97 6.29
C LEU A 307 15.28 -4.47 6.53
N SER A 308 16.44 -5.06 6.85
CA SER A 308 16.55 -6.51 7.08
C SER A 308 17.34 -6.80 8.35
N ALA A 309 16.96 -7.88 9.03
CA ALA A 309 17.79 -8.46 10.08
C ALA A 309 18.85 -9.40 9.48
N THR A 310 20.07 -9.35 9.98
CA THR A 310 21.08 -10.40 9.74
C THR A 310 20.95 -11.52 10.79
N PRO A 311 21.28 -12.78 10.45
CA PRO A 311 21.75 -13.28 9.16
C PRO A 311 20.60 -13.65 8.21
N PHE A 312 20.82 -13.49 6.90
CA PHE A 312 20.00 -14.17 5.90
C PHE A 312 20.10 -15.68 6.15
N SER A 313 18.97 -16.38 6.23
CA SER A 313 18.99 -17.84 6.24
C SER A 313 19.76 -18.29 5.01
N ILE A 314 20.85 -19.03 5.22
CA ILE A 314 21.67 -19.61 4.15
C ILE A 314 20.72 -20.39 3.25
N ILE A 315 20.60 -19.97 1.99
CA ILE A 315 19.95 -20.77 0.95
C ILE A 315 20.78 -22.06 0.87
N PRO A 316 20.25 -23.25 1.18
CA PRO A 316 20.97 -24.47 0.89
C PRO A 316 21.11 -24.56 -0.63
N CYS A 317 22.36 -24.58 -1.09
CA CYS A 317 22.72 -24.85 -2.49
C CYS A 317 22.17 -26.20 -2.97
#